data_AF-A0A532VH65-F1
#
_entry.id   AF-A0A532VH65-F1
#
_cell.length_a   1.000
_cell.length_b   1.000
_cell.length_c   1.000
_cell.angle_alpha   90.00
_cell.angle_beta   90.00
_cell.angle_gamma   90.00
#
_symmetry.space_group_name_H-M   'P 1'
#
loop_
_entity.id
_entity.type
_entity.pdbx_description
1 polymer ?
#
loop_
_entity_poly.entity_id
_entity_poly.type
_entity_poly.pdbx_seq_one_letter_code
_entity_poly.pdbx_strand_id
1 'polypeptide(L)'
;MAKNVYFVGIDIDEPPGKPLGKCKFKPIVVTKYNGESDDNIRFENGSQGTAFLRRTQLKRITEEAKSEGVLLTAEDFAYKIFNCGYRTICRDLKYFRSKGITIPVRSQQKDIGRALTHRVKAVELYLERKLITQIAQEINHSLDSIESYINKFARVASLTKEGHSVSEIAFIVQISPNLTRKYQALYEKFNTPEYSERIEEIISQFKLKKGGQERRVRL
;
A
#
# COMPACT_ATOMS: atom_id res chain seq x y z
N MET A 1 26.46 11.54 21.41
CA MET A 1 26.76 10.96 20.09
C MET A 1 25.67 9.98 19.67
N ALA A 2 25.34 9.90 18.38
CA ALA A 2 24.36 8.96 17.85
C ALA A 2 24.87 7.50 17.95
N LYS A 3 23.96 6.55 18.13
CA LYS A 3 24.24 5.11 18.14
C LYS A 3 23.41 4.41 17.07
N ASN A 4 24.13 3.76 16.17
CA ASN A 4 23.55 2.98 15.08
C ASN A 4 23.48 1.51 15.46
N VAL A 5 22.51 0.81 14.90
CA VAL A 5 22.31 -0.63 15.13
C VAL A 5 22.04 -1.31 13.80
N TYR A 6 22.60 -2.50 13.65
CA TYR A 6 22.41 -3.35 12.50
C TYR A 6 21.14 -4.20 12.66
N PHE A 7 20.30 -4.24 11.62
CA PHE A 7 19.15 -5.12 11.56
C PHE A 7 19.09 -5.86 10.23
N VAL A 8 18.42 -7.00 10.24
CA VAL A 8 18.06 -7.74 9.04
C VAL A 8 16.55 -7.63 8.89
N GLY A 9 16.11 -7.00 7.80
CA GLY A 9 14.70 -6.80 7.49
C GLY A 9 14.33 -7.42 6.15
N ILE A 10 13.07 -7.28 5.77
CA ILE A 10 12.53 -7.90 4.54
C ILE A 10 12.68 -6.91 3.40
N ASP A 11 13.14 -7.40 2.25
CA ASP A 11 13.21 -6.60 1.03
C ASP A 11 11.83 -6.05 0.65
N ILE A 12 11.76 -4.76 0.28
CA ILE A 12 10.51 -4.05 -0.03
C ILE A 12 9.77 -4.65 -1.23
N ASP A 13 10.49 -5.31 -2.14
CA ASP A 13 9.93 -5.94 -3.34
C ASP A 13 9.37 -7.34 -3.08
N GLU A 14 9.51 -7.87 -1.86
CA GLU A 14 8.95 -9.18 -1.51
C GLU A 14 7.41 -9.17 -1.47
N PRO A 15 6.74 -10.02 -2.28
CA PRO A 15 5.29 -10.01 -2.41
C PRO A 15 4.60 -10.34 -1.08
N PRO A 16 3.36 -9.85 -0.87
CA PRO A 16 2.56 -10.25 0.28
C PRO A 16 2.21 -11.75 0.21
N GLY A 17 2.13 -12.41 1.37
CA GLY A 17 1.67 -13.80 1.47
C GLY A 17 2.76 -14.87 1.40
N LYS A 18 4.01 -14.48 1.10
CA LYS A 18 5.16 -15.38 1.24
C LYS A 18 5.48 -15.59 2.73
N PRO A 19 5.68 -16.83 3.20
CA PRO A 19 6.11 -17.08 4.57
C PRO A 19 7.41 -16.32 4.87
N LEU A 20 7.53 -15.75 6.08
CA LEU A 20 8.69 -14.96 6.51
C LEU A 20 10.02 -15.69 6.22
N GLY A 21 10.10 -16.98 6.54
CA GLY A 21 11.30 -17.80 6.30
C GLY A 21 11.66 -18.03 4.82
N LYS A 22 10.80 -17.63 3.87
CA LYS A 22 11.06 -17.70 2.43
C LYS A 22 11.29 -16.32 1.80
N CYS A 23 11.08 -15.23 2.54
CA CYS A 23 11.34 -13.87 2.05
C CYS A 23 12.84 -13.64 1.88
N LYS A 24 13.23 -12.83 0.90
CA LYS A 24 14.57 -12.25 0.86
C LYS A 24 14.72 -11.26 1.99
N PHE A 25 15.81 -11.43 2.72
CA PHE A 25 16.20 -10.54 3.79
C PHE A 25 17.38 -9.71 3.33
N LYS A 26 17.36 -8.43 3.70
CA LYS A 26 18.45 -7.49 3.42
C LYS A 26 18.89 -6.84 4.73
N PRO A 27 20.21 -6.76 4.97
CA PRO A 27 20.73 -6.06 6.12
C PRO A 27 20.67 -4.54 5.94
N ILE A 28 20.43 -3.83 7.03
CA ILE A 28 20.37 -2.37 7.11
C ILE A 28 21.03 -1.87 8.39
N VAL A 29 21.49 -0.62 8.36
CA VAL A 29 21.99 0.08 9.55
C VAL A 29 21.09 1.27 9.81
N VAL A 30 20.53 1.35 11.02
CA VAL A 30 19.57 2.40 11.39
C VAL A 30 20.02 3.12 12.66
N THR A 31 19.61 4.38 12.78
CA THR A 31 19.90 5.25 13.91
C THR A 31 18.96 4.96 15.07
N LYS A 32 19.39 4.07 15.97
CA LYS A 32 18.59 3.69 17.14
C LYS A 32 18.48 4.82 18.15
N TYR A 33 19.58 5.51 18.42
CA TYR A 33 19.63 6.61 19.38
C TYR A 33 20.33 7.82 18.78
N ASN A 34 19.71 9.00 18.84
CA ASN A 34 20.21 10.21 18.20
C ASN A 34 20.80 11.23 19.19
N GLY A 35 21.53 10.75 20.19
CA GLY A 35 22.21 11.63 21.16
C GLY A 35 21.24 12.51 21.96
N GLU A 36 21.66 13.75 22.21
CA GLU A 36 20.94 14.72 23.03
C GLU A 36 19.52 15.00 22.55
N SER A 37 19.24 14.92 21.24
CA SER A 37 17.89 15.10 20.72
C SER A 37 16.91 14.06 21.27
N ASP A 38 17.34 12.80 21.39
CA ASP A 38 16.53 11.73 21.97
C ASP A 38 16.42 11.88 23.49
N ASP A 39 17.49 12.33 24.15
CA ASP A 39 17.50 12.59 25.60
C ASP A 39 16.53 13.71 25.98
N ASN A 40 16.54 14.82 25.24
CA ASN A 40 15.63 15.94 25.46
C ASN A 40 14.17 15.50 25.31
N ILE A 41 13.85 14.74 24.26
CA ILE A 41 12.50 14.15 24.09
C ILE A 41 12.12 13.28 25.29
N ARG A 42 13.07 12.50 25.83
CA ARG A 42 12.82 11.62 26.97
C ARG A 42 12.53 12.40 28.25
N PHE A 43 13.26 13.48 28.50
CA PHE A 43 13.20 14.24 29.75
C PHE A 43 12.10 15.30 29.75
N GLU A 44 11.87 16.00 28.64
CA GLU A 44 10.89 17.10 28.55
C GLU A 44 9.43 16.62 28.59
N ASN A 45 9.18 15.35 28.27
CA ASN A 45 7.82 14.80 28.15
C ASN A 45 7.34 14.04 29.41
N GLY A 46 8.05 14.18 30.53
CA GLY A 46 7.65 13.62 31.84
C GLY A 46 7.26 12.14 31.79
N SER A 47 6.07 11.81 32.32
CA SER A 47 5.55 10.43 32.37
C SER A 47 5.29 9.82 30.98
N GLN A 48 5.14 10.63 29.93
CA GLN A 48 4.94 10.19 28.55
C GLN A 48 6.25 10.09 27.76
N GLY A 49 7.38 10.50 28.34
CA GLY A 49 8.66 10.59 27.62
C GLY A 49 9.11 9.28 26.98
N THR A 50 8.90 8.13 27.63
CA THR A 50 9.21 6.82 27.03
C THR A 50 8.38 6.56 25.77
N ALA A 51 7.11 6.96 25.76
CA ALA A 51 6.23 6.75 24.61
C ALA A 51 6.55 7.71 23.47
N PHE A 52 6.82 8.98 23.77
CA PHE A 52 7.25 9.97 22.77
C PHE A 52 8.58 9.59 22.13
N LEU A 53 9.59 9.27 22.93
CA LEU A 53 10.88 8.82 22.41
C LEU A 53 10.72 7.60 21.50
N ARG A 54 9.97 6.58 21.95
CA ARG A 54 9.73 5.38 21.15
C ARG A 54 9.04 5.70 19.82
N ARG A 55 8.06 6.60 19.80
CA ARG A 55 7.38 7.03 18.58
C ARG A 55 8.32 7.75 17.63
N THR A 56 9.15 8.66 18.14
CA THR A 56 10.16 9.37 17.34
C THR A 56 11.16 8.38 16.73
N GLN A 57 11.70 7.47 17.55
CA GLN A 57 12.60 6.40 17.10
C GLN A 57 11.93 5.49 16.07
N LEU A 58 10.67 5.11 16.29
CA LEU A 58 9.92 4.23 15.39
C LEU A 58 9.74 4.88 14.02
N LYS A 59 9.35 6.17 13.97
CA LYS A 59 9.24 6.91 12.72
C LYS A 59 10.59 6.97 11.99
N ARG A 60 11.66 7.43 12.67
CA ARG A 60 13.01 7.56 12.11
C ARG A 60 13.52 6.24 11.52
N ILE A 61 13.49 5.17 12.31
CA ILE A 61 13.99 3.85 11.89
C ILE A 61 13.20 3.32 10.68
N THR A 62 11.87 3.54 10.63
CA THR A 62 11.07 3.09 9.48
C THR A 62 11.34 3.88 8.20
N GLU A 63 11.64 5.17 8.33
CA GLU A 63 12.01 6.02 7.18
C GLU A 63 13.39 5.64 6.63
N GLU A 64 14.37 5.44 7.52
CA GLU A 64 15.71 4.95 7.17
C GLU A 64 15.65 3.57 6.51
N ALA A 65 14.98 2.59 7.13
CA ALA A 65 14.82 1.26 6.57
C ALA A 65 14.18 1.29 5.17
N LYS A 66 13.12 2.09 5.00
CA LYS A 66 12.44 2.23 3.71
C LYS A 66 13.36 2.84 2.65
N SER A 67 14.18 3.84 3.02
CA SER A 67 15.14 4.45 2.09
C SER A 67 16.19 3.46 1.60
N GLU A 68 16.52 2.45 2.41
CA GLU A 68 17.41 1.34 2.04
C GLU A 68 16.68 0.17 1.36
N GLY A 69 15.39 0.32 1.06
CA GLY A 69 14.58 -0.72 0.39
C GLY A 69 14.19 -1.88 1.30
N VAL A 70 14.07 -1.63 2.60
CA VAL A 70 13.76 -2.66 3.60
C VAL A 70 12.56 -2.27 4.45
N LEU A 71 11.72 -3.25 4.77
CA LEU A 71 10.60 -3.10 5.69
C LEU A 71 10.79 -3.99 6.92
N LEU A 72 10.54 -3.40 8.09
CA LEU A 72 10.56 -4.07 9.38
C LEU A 72 9.13 -4.40 9.84
N THR A 73 8.97 -5.51 10.56
CA THR A 73 7.68 -5.93 11.13
C THR A 73 7.42 -5.22 12.47
N ALA A 74 6.16 -5.21 12.92
CA ALA A 74 5.84 -4.66 14.24
C ALA A 74 6.44 -5.52 15.37
N GLU A 75 6.64 -6.81 15.12
CA GLU A 75 7.31 -7.78 15.95
C GLU A 75 8.82 -7.48 16.05
N ASP A 76 9.48 -7.11 14.95
CA ASP A 76 10.88 -6.64 14.99
C ASP A 76 11.01 -5.40 15.89
N PHE A 77 10.10 -4.44 15.75
CA PHE A 77 10.07 -3.28 16.63
C PHE A 77 9.83 -3.65 18.09
N ALA A 78 8.84 -4.49 18.35
CA ALA A 78 8.46 -4.88 19.69
C ALA A 78 9.58 -5.66 20.40
N TYR A 79 10.05 -6.75 19.79
CA TYR A 79 10.89 -7.73 20.46
C TYR A 79 12.39 -7.45 20.31
N LYS A 80 12.82 -6.91 19.17
CA LYS A 80 14.25 -6.74 18.86
C LYS A 80 14.75 -5.32 19.08
N ILE A 81 13.91 -4.31 18.83
CA ILE A 81 14.33 -2.90 18.84
C ILE A 81 13.98 -2.20 20.16
N PHE A 82 12.77 -2.40 20.67
CA PHE A 82 12.26 -1.67 21.84
C PHE A 82 12.08 -2.53 23.09
N ASN A 83 12.22 -3.85 22.96
CA ASN A 83 12.01 -4.83 24.03
C ASN A 83 10.72 -4.57 24.82
N CYS A 84 9.61 -4.39 24.11
CA CYS A 84 8.30 -4.09 24.68
C CYS A 84 7.22 -5.02 24.11
N GLY A 85 6.05 -5.05 24.74
CA GLY A 85 4.93 -5.85 24.23
C GLY A 85 4.46 -5.39 22.84
N TYR A 86 4.09 -6.35 21.99
CA TYR A 86 3.54 -6.10 20.65
C TYR A 86 2.37 -5.09 20.64
N ARG A 87 1.47 -5.18 21.63
CA ARG A 87 0.34 -4.24 21.79
C ARG A 87 0.79 -2.78 21.97
N THR A 88 1.97 -2.55 22.54
CA THR A 88 2.55 -1.20 22.68
C THR A 88 2.85 -0.59 21.31
N ILE A 89 3.49 -1.35 20.43
CA ILE A 89 3.77 -0.92 19.05
C ILE A 89 2.47 -0.72 18.27
N CYS A 90 1.49 -1.62 18.40
CA CYS A 90 0.18 -1.42 17.76
C CYS A 90 -0.52 -0.12 18.21
N ARG A 91 -0.41 0.23 19.50
CA ARG A 91 -0.96 1.49 20.03
C ARG A 91 -0.23 2.71 19.45
N ASP A 92 1.08 2.65 19.29
CA ASP A 92 1.85 3.73 18.66
C ASP A 92 1.54 3.87 17.17
N LEU A 93 1.39 2.77 16.43
CA LEU A 93 0.91 2.79 15.04
C LEU A 93 -0.52 3.37 14.94
N LYS A 94 -1.40 3.09 15.91
CA LYS A 94 -2.73 3.69 15.99
C LYS A 94 -2.65 5.21 16.24
N TYR A 95 -1.75 5.65 17.13
CA TYR A 95 -1.50 7.07 17.38
C TYR A 95 -1.09 7.82 16.10
N PHE A 96 -0.17 7.26 15.31
CA PHE A 96 0.21 7.86 14.04
C PHE A 96 -0.96 7.89 13.04
N ARG A 97 -1.72 6.79 12.92
CA ARG A 97 -2.92 6.75 12.06
C ARG A 97 -3.98 7.78 12.45
N SER A 98 -4.24 7.97 13.74
CA SER A 98 -5.19 9.01 14.20
C SER A 98 -4.74 10.43 13.86
N LYS A 99 -3.45 10.62 13.55
CA LYS A 99 -2.87 11.88 13.10
C LYS A 99 -2.67 11.96 11.58
N GLY A 100 -3.18 10.98 10.82
CA GLY A 100 -2.99 10.91 9.37
C GLY A 100 -1.58 10.53 8.92
N ILE A 101 -0.70 10.13 9.85
CA ILE A 101 0.69 9.75 9.55
C ILE A 101 0.75 8.24 9.30
N THR A 102 1.26 7.85 8.13
CA THR A 102 1.48 6.43 7.78
C THR A 102 2.92 6.04 8.10
N ILE A 103 3.09 5.00 8.93
CA ILE A 103 4.41 4.47 9.27
C ILE A 103 4.69 3.22 8.43
N PRO A 104 5.75 3.19 7.61
CA PRO A 104 6.01 2.07 6.70
C PRO A 104 6.54 0.84 7.47
N VAL A 105 5.65 0.09 8.10
CA VAL A 105 5.91 -1.24 8.68
C VAL A 105 5.33 -2.34 7.81
N ARG A 106 6.01 -3.50 7.74
CA ARG A 106 5.56 -4.66 6.94
C ARG A 106 4.19 -5.17 7.36
N SER A 107 3.82 -5.07 8.64
CA SER A 107 2.47 -5.46 9.11
C SER A 107 1.36 -4.54 8.58
N GLN A 108 1.64 -3.28 8.25
CA GLN A 108 0.72 -2.39 7.52
C GLN A 108 0.66 -2.72 6.03
N GLN A 109 1.58 -3.51 5.48
CA GLN A 109 1.35 -4.17 4.19
C GLN A 109 0.30 -5.30 4.27
N LYS A 110 -0.15 -5.75 5.47
CA LYS A 110 -1.42 -6.51 5.58
C LYS A 110 -2.62 -5.65 5.18
N ASP A 111 -2.57 -4.33 5.39
CA ASP A 111 -3.55 -3.40 4.84
C ASP A 111 -3.35 -3.12 3.34
N ILE A 112 -2.13 -3.27 2.79
CA ILE A 112 -1.92 -3.21 1.33
C ILE A 112 -2.43 -4.48 0.64
N GLY A 113 -2.26 -5.66 1.24
CA GLY A 113 -2.89 -6.89 0.78
C GLY A 113 -4.42 -6.81 0.86
N ARG A 114 -4.95 -6.28 1.96
CA ARG A 114 -6.39 -6.04 2.15
C ARG A 114 -6.93 -4.94 1.22
N ALA A 115 -6.22 -3.84 1.02
CA ALA A 115 -6.59 -2.79 0.07
C ALA A 115 -6.50 -3.28 -1.38
N LEU A 116 -5.49 -4.10 -1.71
CA LEU A 116 -5.40 -4.78 -3.01
C LEU A 116 -6.59 -5.73 -3.21
N THR A 117 -6.95 -6.48 -2.18
CA THR A 117 -8.12 -7.37 -2.19
C THR A 117 -9.44 -6.59 -2.26
N HIS A 118 -9.59 -5.48 -1.52
CA HIS A 118 -10.77 -4.61 -1.56
C HIS A 118 -10.93 -3.92 -2.92
N ARG A 119 -9.83 -3.47 -3.54
CA ARG A 119 -9.81 -2.90 -4.90
C ARG A 119 -10.28 -3.90 -5.94
N VAL A 120 -9.72 -5.10 -5.92
CA VAL A 120 -10.11 -6.18 -6.82
C VAL A 120 -11.55 -6.61 -6.56
N LYS A 121 -11.97 -6.68 -5.30
CA LYS A 121 -13.35 -7.03 -4.92
C LYS A 121 -14.36 -5.96 -5.37
N ALA A 122 -14.02 -4.68 -5.28
CA ALA A 122 -14.85 -3.59 -5.78
C ALA A 122 -15.15 -3.76 -7.28
N VAL A 123 -14.11 -4.07 -8.07
CA VAL A 123 -14.23 -4.28 -9.50
C VAL A 123 -15.02 -5.56 -9.81
N GLU A 124 -14.77 -6.65 -9.08
CA GLU A 124 -15.52 -7.90 -9.23
C GLU A 124 -17.03 -7.69 -8.99
N LEU A 125 -17.41 -7.02 -7.89
CA LEU A 125 -18.80 -6.71 -7.59
C LEU A 125 -19.44 -5.80 -8.65
N TYR A 126 -18.66 -4.90 -9.24
CA TYR A 126 -19.14 -4.02 -10.31
C TYR A 126 -19.34 -4.75 -11.65
N LEU A 127 -18.51 -5.76 -11.93
CA LEU A 127 -18.71 -6.69 -13.06
C LEU A 127 -19.97 -7.55 -12.85
N GLU A 128 -20.25 -7.95 -11.61
CA GLU A 128 -21.49 -8.62 -11.18
C GLU A 128 -22.74 -7.71 -11.17
N ARG A 129 -22.69 -6.54 -11.84
CA ARG A 129 -23.78 -5.56 -11.96
C ARG A 129 -24.27 -4.93 -10.64
N LYS A 130 -23.48 -4.94 -9.55
CA LYS A 130 -23.81 -4.15 -8.36
C LYS A 130 -23.62 -2.66 -8.59
N LEU A 131 -24.47 -1.83 -7.98
CA LEU A 131 -24.36 -0.38 -8.03
C LEU A 131 -23.16 0.12 -7.19
N ILE A 132 -22.52 1.20 -7.63
CA ILE A 132 -21.35 1.80 -6.93
C ILE A 132 -21.70 2.15 -5.48
N THR A 133 -22.93 2.63 -5.22
CA THR A 133 -23.43 2.93 -3.87
C THR A 133 -23.54 1.70 -2.98
N GLN A 134 -23.99 0.57 -3.52
CA GLN A 134 -24.06 -0.71 -2.81
C GLN A 134 -22.67 -1.24 -2.51
N ILE A 135 -21.75 -1.15 -3.48
CA ILE A 135 -20.35 -1.54 -3.29
C ILE A 135 -19.72 -0.68 -2.19
N ALA A 136 -19.90 0.64 -2.22
CA ALA A 136 -19.38 1.57 -1.21
C ALA A 136 -19.77 1.18 0.23
N GLN A 137 -21.03 0.78 0.42
CA GLN A 137 -21.53 0.28 1.70
C GLN A 137 -20.91 -1.07 2.07
N GLU A 138 -20.81 -2.00 1.13
CA GLU A 138 -20.31 -3.36 1.37
C GLU A 138 -18.82 -3.40 1.74
N ILE A 139 -17.99 -2.57 1.09
CA ILE A 139 -16.53 -2.56 1.29
C ILE A 139 -16.02 -1.35 2.11
N ASN A 140 -16.91 -0.50 2.62
CA ASN A 140 -16.60 0.71 3.39
C ASN A 140 -15.58 1.64 2.68
N HIS A 141 -15.88 2.05 1.45
CA HIS A 141 -15.06 2.96 0.65
C HIS A 141 -15.88 4.13 0.08
N SER A 142 -15.20 5.24 -0.25
CA SER A 142 -15.84 6.36 -0.97
C SER A 142 -16.17 5.98 -2.41
N LEU A 143 -17.19 6.63 -2.98
CA LEU A 143 -17.58 6.47 -4.39
C LEU A 143 -16.39 6.78 -5.32
N ASP A 144 -15.67 7.89 -5.07
CA ASP A 144 -14.48 8.29 -5.84
C ASP A 144 -13.39 7.21 -5.86
N SER A 145 -13.20 6.50 -4.73
CA SER A 145 -12.22 5.42 -4.64
C SER A 145 -12.62 4.25 -5.55
N ILE A 146 -13.91 3.88 -5.53
CA ILE A 146 -14.45 2.78 -6.33
C ILE A 146 -14.38 3.12 -7.82
N GLU A 147 -14.77 4.34 -8.21
CA GLU A 147 -14.64 4.81 -9.58
C GLU A 147 -13.18 4.76 -10.05
N SER A 148 -12.22 5.20 -9.22
CA SER A 148 -10.80 5.10 -9.54
C SER A 148 -10.35 3.65 -9.79
N TYR A 149 -10.88 2.68 -9.03
CA TYR A 149 -10.54 1.27 -9.18
C TYR A 149 -11.09 0.68 -10.48
N ILE A 150 -12.35 1.00 -10.80
CA ILE A 150 -13.02 0.61 -12.04
C ILE A 150 -12.30 1.23 -13.25
N ASN A 151 -11.92 2.51 -13.18
CA ASN A 151 -11.17 3.20 -14.23
C ASN A 151 -9.84 2.52 -14.53
N LYS A 152 -9.09 2.15 -13.49
CA LYS A 152 -7.81 1.44 -13.64
C LYS A 152 -8.03 0.05 -14.23
N PHE A 153 -9.08 -0.66 -13.82
CA PHE A 153 -9.43 -1.95 -14.41
C PHE A 153 -9.77 -1.83 -15.89
N ALA A 154 -10.61 -0.87 -16.30
CA ALA A 154 -10.99 -0.66 -17.70
C ALA A 154 -9.76 -0.45 -18.61
N ARG A 155 -8.77 0.31 -18.13
CA ARG A 155 -7.50 0.50 -18.84
C ARG A 155 -6.68 -0.78 -18.94
N VAL A 156 -6.59 -1.56 -17.85
CA VAL A 156 -5.90 -2.85 -17.85
C VAL A 156 -6.60 -3.82 -18.81
N ALA A 157 -7.93 -3.93 -18.78
CA ALA A 157 -8.71 -4.80 -19.64
C ALA A 157 -8.53 -4.45 -21.13
N SER A 158 -8.58 -3.17 -21.50
CA SER A 158 -8.32 -2.73 -22.88
C SER A 158 -6.94 -3.13 -23.36
N LEU A 159 -5.89 -2.83 -22.56
CA LEU A 159 -4.51 -3.14 -22.96
C LEU A 159 -4.23 -4.65 -22.94
N THR A 160 -4.95 -5.41 -22.12
CA THR A 160 -4.85 -6.89 -22.11
C THR A 160 -5.50 -7.47 -23.37
N LYS A 161 -6.67 -6.95 -23.78
CA LYS A 161 -7.31 -7.31 -25.06
C LYS A 161 -6.43 -6.97 -26.27
N GLU A 162 -5.61 -5.93 -26.16
CA GLU A 162 -4.62 -5.52 -27.18
C GLU A 162 -3.30 -6.33 -27.14
N GLY A 163 -3.12 -7.24 -26.16
CA GLY A 163 -1.96 -8.13 -26.09
C GLY A 163 -0.72 -7.57 -25.40
N HIS A 164 -0.82 -6.45 -24.68
CA HIS A 164 0.33 -5.86 -23.96
C HIS A 164 0.77 -6.72 -22.77
N SER A 165 2.07 -6.67 -22.46
CA SER A 165 2.65 -7.39 -21.32
C SER A 165 2.28 -6.75 -19.98
N VAL A 166 2.38 -7.54 -18.89
CA VAL A 166 2.16 -7.07 -17.51
C VAL A 166 2.97 -5.82 -17.18
N SER A 167 4.23 -5.78 -17.61
CA SER A 167 5.16 -4.69 -17.32
C SER A 167 4.78 -3.40 -18.05
N GLU A 168 4.42 -3.50 -19.33
CA GLU A 168 3.95 -2.37 -20.14
C GLU A 168 2.66 -1.80 -19.58
N ILE A 169 1.70 -2.66 -19.24
CA ILE A 169 0.42 -2.24 -18.66
C ILE A 169 0.62 -1.57 -17.30
N ALA A 170 1.44 -2.16 -16.43
CA ALA A 170 1.77 -1.59 -15.13
C ALA A 170 2.36 -0.17 -15.27
N PHE A 171 3.26 0.01 -16.23
CA PHE A 171 3.85 1.30 -16.57
C PHE A 171 2.82 2.30 -17.12
N ILE A 172 2.02 1.92 -18.12
CA ILE A 172 1.03 2.81 -18.75
C ILE A 172 -0.06 3.25 -17.75
N VAL A 173 -0.54 2.32 -16.94
CA VAL A 173 -1.64 2.54 -15.99
C VAL A 173 -1.16 3.12 -14.65
N GLN A 174 0.16 3.12 -14.41
CA GLN A 174 0.80 3.60 -13.18
C GLN A 174 0.29 2.84 -11.93
N ILE A 175 0.32 1.50 -12.03
CA ILE A 175 -0.05 0.58 -10.94
C ILE A 175 1.01 -0.51 -10.80
N SER A 176 1.06 -1.16 -9.63
CA SER A 176 2.01 -2.26 -9.41
C SER A 176 1.78 -3.45 -10.36
N PRO A 177 2.83 -4.16 -10.82
CA PRO A 177 2.70 -5.38 -11.62
C PRO A 177 1.80 -6.45 -10.99
N ASN A 178 1.76 -6.52 -9.66
CA ASN A 178 0.90 -7.44 -8.93
C ASN A 178 -0.59 -7.11 -9.09
N LEU A 179 -0.97 -5.83 -8.99
CA LEU A 179 -2.35 -5.40 -9.23
C LEU A 179 -2.75 -5.59 -10.69
N THR A 180 -1.83 -5.32 -11.64
CA THR A 180 -2.04 -5.61 -13.06
C THR A 180 -2.41 -7.06 -13.28
N ARG A 181 -1.62 -8.02 -12.76
CA ARG A 181 -1.91 -9.45 -12.89
C ARG A 181 -3.27 -9.84 -12.31
N LYS A 182 -3.67 -9.26 -11.18
CA LYS A 182 -4.99 -9.53 -10.60
C LYS A 182 -6.13 -9.01 -11.46
N TYR A 183 -6.00 -7.82 -12.03
CA TYR A 183 -6.99 -7.28 -12.96
C TYR A 183 -7.04 -8.04 -14.28
N GLN A 184 -5.90 -8.53 -14.78
CA GLN A 184 -5.88 -9.44 -15.92
C GLN A 184 -6.61 -10.75 -15.62
N ALA A 185 -6.29 -11.39 -14.48
CA ALA A 185 -7.00 -12.60 -14.07
C ALA A 185 -8.51 -12.36 -13.91
N LEU A 186 -8.92 -11.18 -13.43
CA LEU A 186 -10.33 -10.81 -13.34
C LEU A 186 -10.96 -10.59 -14.72
N TYR A 187 -10.25 -9.96 -15.65
CA TYR A 187 -10.67 -9.83 -17.04
C TYR A 187 -10.88 -11.21 -17.67
N GLU A 188 -9.90 -12.10 -17.61
CA GLU A 188 -10.01 -13.46 -18.17
C GLU A 188 -11.16 -14.26 -17.54
N LYS A 189 -11.36 -14.15 -16.22
CA LYS A 189 -12.47 -14.81 -15.51
C LYS A 189 -13.84 -14.37 -16.02
N PHE A 190 -14.02 -13.09 -16.32
CA PHE A 190 -15.29 -12.51 -16.73
C PHE A 190 -15.39 -12.33 -18.26
N ASN A 191 -14.36 -12.66 -19.03
CA ASN A 191 -14.38 -12.60 -20.50
C ASN A 191 -15.12 -13.81 -21.07
N THR A 192 -16.36 -14.01 -20.63
CA THR A 192 -17.28 -15.06 -21.06
C THR A 192 -18.43 -14.43 -21.84
N PRO A 193 -19.17 -15.20 -22.67
CA PRO A 193 -20.29 -14.67 -23.43
C PRO A 193 -21.32 -13.92 -22.58
N GLU A 194 -21.59 -14.40 -21.36
CA GLU A 194 -22.54 -13.82 -20.40
C GLU A 194 -22.16 -12.40 -19.94
N TYR A 195 -20.87 -12.12 -19.77
CA TYR A 195 -20.37 -10.84 -19.25
C TYR A 195 -19.66 -9.98 -20.31
N SER A 196 -19.64 -10.44 -21.56
CA SER A 196 -18.97 -9.78 -22.69
C SER A 196 -19.45 -8.33 -22.89
N GLU A 197 -20.78 -8.12 -22.98
CA GLU A 197 -21.41 -6.80 -23.08
C GLU A 197 -20.99 -5.89 -21.93
N ARG A 198 -21.01 -6.42 -20.69
CA ARG A 198 -20.66 -5.67 -19.49
C ARG A 198 -19.20 -5.18 -19.51
N ILE A 199 -18.28 -6.03 -19.95
CA ILE A 199 -16.87 -5.65 -20.08
C ILE A 199 -16.68 -4.57 -21.15
N GLU A 200 -17.39 -4.69 -22.28
CA GLU A 200 -17.32 -3.70 -23.35
C GLU A 200 -17.91 -2.35 -22.96
N GLU A 201 -19.01 -2.33 -22.20
CA GLU A 201 -19.54 -1.11 -21.57
C GLU A 201 -18.47 -0.44 -20.70
N ILE A 202 -17.80 -1.20 -19.83
CA ILE A 202 -16.78 -0.67 -18.93
C ILE A 202 -15.61 -0.11 -19.73
N ILE A 203 -15.11 -0.83 -20.74
CA ILE A 203 -14.01 -0.35 -21.57
C ILE A 203 -14.40 0.91 -22.35
N SER A 204 -15.60 0.95 -22.94
CA SER A 204 -16.07 2.05 -23.79
C SER A 204 -16.34 3.35 -23.02
N GLN A 205 -17.01 3.26 -21.87
CA GLN A 205 -17.30 4.42 -21.00
C GLN A 205 -16.01 5.16 -20.60
N PHE A 206 -14.90 4.45 -20.46
CA PHE A 206 -13.63 5.03 -20.03
C PHE A 206 -12.65 5.36 -21.16
N LYS A 207 -12.85 4.84 -22.38
CA LYS A 207 -12.17 5.34 -23.60
C LYS A 207 -12.58 6.77 -23.94
N LEU A 208 -13.84 7.15 -23.70
CA LEU A 208 -14.38 8.48 -24.04
C LEU A 208 -13.82 9.63 -23.19
N LYS A 209 -13.37 9.38 -21.95
CA LYS A 209 -12.78 10.43 -21.08
C LYS A 209 -11.38 10.89 -21.51
N LYS A 210 -10.75 10.27 -22.52
CA LYS A 210 -9.40 10.63 -23.01
C LYS A 210 -9.36 11.73 -24.07
N GLY A 211 -10.50 12.21 -24.57
CA GLY A 211 -10.56 13.21 -25.65
C GLY A 211 -10.58 14.69 -25.22
N GLY A 212 -10.30 15.03 -23.96
CA GLY A 212 -10.65 16.34 -23.39
C GLY A 212 -9.58 17.02 -22.54
N GLN A 213 -8.30 16.96 -22.89
CA GLN A 213 -7.27 17.89 -22.37
C GLN A 213 -6.27 18.30 -23.46
N GLU A 214 -6.77 18.81 -24.58
CA GLU A 214 -6.03 19.82 -25.35
C GLU A 214 -6.63 21.20 -25.02
N ARG A 215 -6.06 21.88 -24.03
CA ARG A 215 -6.28 23.33 -23.86
C ARG A 215 -4.95 24.05 -23.94
N ARG A 216 -4.74 24.64 -25.12
CA ARG A 216 -4.20 25.98 -25.37
C ARG A 216 -2.93 26.34 -24.60
N VAL A 217 -1.79 26.12 -25.26
CA VAL A 217 -0.72 27.13 -25.21
C VAL A 217 -1.17 28.25 -26.16
N ARG A 218 -1.68 29.34 -25.60
CA ARG A 218 -1.75 30.62 -26.32
C ARG A 218 -0.40 31.31 -26.12
N LEU A 219 0.29 31.54 -27.23
CA LEU A 219 1.25 32.63 -27.37
C LEU A 219 0.57 33.97 -27.11
#